data_AF-A0A085VF55-F1
#
_entry.id   AF-A0A085VF55-F1
#
_cell.length_a   1.000
_cell.length_b   1.000
_cell.length_c   1.000
_cell.angle_alpha   90.00
_cell.angle_beta   90.00
_cell.angle_gamma   90.00
#
_symmetry.space_group_name_H-M   'P 1'
#
loop_
_entity.id
_entity.type
_entity.pdbx_description
1 polymer ?
#
loop_
_entity_poly.entity_id
_entity_poly.type
_entity_poly.pdbx_seq_one_letter_code
_entity_poly.pdbx_strand_id
1 'polypeptide(L)'
;MFAAMLDQIVKTAPDQASRMLMGFKDVNYHAMNSYVHSGIHPLRRHAEGYPAKLIEDVIRNCNGLNVMTLQFGIVLSGDPRFAGTVRAVQEEFHQILPGLISPLH
;
A
#
# COMPACT_ATOMS: atom_id res chain seq x y z
N MET A 1 12.17 -16.84 -0.24
CA MET A 1 12.73 -15.69 -0.98
C MET A 1 12.04 -14.38 -0.60
N PHE A 2 10.72 -14.23 -0.77
CA PHE A 2 9.99 -13.00 -0.40
C PHE A 2 10.10 -12.61 1.09
N ALA A 3 9.88 -13.55 2.01
CA ALA A 3 10.00 -13.28 3.45
C ALA A 3 11.42 -12.83 3.85
N ALA A 4 12.46 -13.44 3.25
CA ALA A 4 13.85 -13.07 3.49
C ALA A 4 14.18 -11.67 2.94
N MET A 5 13.62 -11.29 1.79
CA MET A 5 13.74 -9.93 1.25
C MET A 5 13.11 -8.90 2.20
N LEU A 6 11.90 -9.16 2.70
CA LEU A 6 11.23 -8.25 3.64
C LEU A 6 12.01 -8.12 4.95
N ASP A 7 12.54 -9.22 5.48
CA ASP A 7 13.39 -9.20 6.67
C ASP A 7 14.65 -8.35 6.46
N GLN A 8 15.28 -8.43 5.28
CA GLN A 8 16.42 -7.57 4.94
C GLN A 8 16.03 -6.10 4.82
N ILE A 9 14.88 -5.78 4.21
CA ILE A 9 14.38 -4.39 4.12
C ILE A 9 14.13 -3.81 5.51
N VAL A 10 13.47 -4.56 6.39
CA VAL A 10 13.20 -4.12 7.77
C VAL A 10 14.50 -3.84 8.53
N LYS A 11 15.56 -4.61 8.27
CA LYS A 11 16.87 -4.45 8.93
C LYS A 11 17.73 -3.32 8.38
N THR A 12 17.56 -2.93 7.11
CA THR A 12 18.52 -2.09 6.38
C THR A 12 17.94 -0.78 5.83
N ALA A 13 16.63 -0.71 5.60
CA ALA A 13 15.99 0.48 5.05
C ALA A 13 15.51 1.45 6.16
N PRO A 14 15.31 2.74 5.84
CA PRO A 14 14.79 3.71 6.80
C PRO A 14 13.48 3.26 7.45
N ASP A 15 13.37 3.41 8.77
CA ASP A 15 12.23 2.96 9.59
C ASP A 15 10.86 3.32 9.00
N GLN A 16 10.72 4.56 8.52
CA GLN A 16 9.46 5.04 7.98
C GLN A 16 9.05 4.27 6.72
N ALA A 17 9.99 4.03 5.80
CA ALA A 17 9.73 3.28 4.57
C ALA A 17 9.41 1.81 4.88
N SER A 18 10.16 1.20 5.80
CA SER A 18 9.94 -0.18 6.27
C SER A 18 8.56 -0.35 6.91
N ARG A 19 8.12 0.58 7.77
CA ARG A 19 6.79 0.54 8.40
C ARG A 19 5.66 0.66 7.39
N MET A 20 5.78 1.55 6.41
CA MET A 20 4.76 1.68 5.36
C MET A 20 4.63 0.40 4.54
N LEU A 21 5.75 -0.22 4.15
CA LEU A 21 5.75 -1.48 3.41
C LEU A 21 5.14 -2.64 4.22
N MET A 22 5.46 -2.72 5.52
CA MET A 22 4.89 -3.74 6.40
C MET A 22 3.39 -3.56 6.59
N GLY A 23 2.91 -2.33 6.78
CA GLY A 23 1.48 -2.04 6.85
C GLY A 23 0.73 -2.44 5.58
N PHE A 24 1.32 -2.15 4.41
CA PHE A 24 0.75 -2.60 3.13
C PHE A 24 0.67 -4.14 3.05
N LYS A 25 1.75 -4.84 3.44
CA LYS A 25 1.76 -6.30 3.49
C LYS A 25 0.62 -6.82 4.36
N ASP A 26 0.51 -6.35 5.59
CA ASP A 26 -0.41 -6.92 6.57
C ASP A 26 -1.88 -6.82 6.12
N VAL A 27 -2.24 -5.73 5.43
CA VAL A 27 -3.59 -5.53 4.87
C VAL A 27 -3.85 -6.41 3.63
N ASN A 28 -2.85 -6.57 2.75
CA ASN A 28 -3.08 -7.14 1.41
C ASN A 28 -2.68 -8.63 1.30
N TYR A 29 -1.86 -9.16 2.22
CA TYR A 29 -1.22 -10.47 2.06
C TYR A 29 -2.22 -11.62 1.88
N HIS A 30 -3.29 -11.66 2.67
CA HIS A 30 -4.28 -12.74 2.59
C HIS A 30 -5.06 -12.73 1.27
N ALA A 31 -5.50 -11.56 0.82
CA ALA A 31 -6.22 -11.42 -0.44
C ALA A 31 -5.35 -11.80 -1.64
N MET A 32 -4.09 -11.33 -1.67
CA MET A 32 -3.13 -11.66 -2.72
C MET A 32 -2.84 -13.17 -2.78
N ASN A 33 -2.62 -13.82 -1.63
CA ASN A 33 -2.39 -15.27 -1.60
C ASN A 33 -3.59 -16.06 -2.13
N SER A 34 -4.81 -15.65 -1.79
CA SER A 34 -6.01 -16.28 -2.36
C SER A 34 -6.07 -16.11 -3.89
N TYR A 35 -5.68 -14.96 -4.42
CA TYR A 35 -5.66 -14.73 -5.88
C TYR A 35 -4.60 -15.55 -6.60
N VAL A 36 -3.37 -15.58 -6.10
CA VAL A 36 -2.24 -16.32 -6.68
C VAL A 36 -2.53 -17.82 -6.74
N HIS A 37 -3.18 -18.36 -5.72
CA HIS A 37 -3.49 -19.78 -5.64
C HIS A 37 -4.86 -20.17 -6.22
N SER A 38 -5.47 -19.32 -7.06
CA SER A 38 -6.81 -19.54 -7.62
C SER A 38 -7.84 -19.94 -6.56
N GLY A 39 -7.73 -19.33 -5.39
CA GLY A 39 -8.55 -19.61 -4.23
C GLY A 39 -9.97 -19.10 -4.37
N ILE A 40 -10.65 -18.98 -3.23
CA ILE A 40 -12.07 -18.63 -3.19
C ILE A 40 -12.40 -17.27 -3.83
N HIS A 41 -11.46 -16.32 -3.85
CA HIS A 41 -11.68 -14.99 -4.41
C HIS A 41 -11.87 -15.03 -5.94
N PRO A 42 -10.91 -15.52 -6.77
CA PRO A 42 -11.12 -15.66 -8.21
C PRO A 42 -12.39 -16.42 -8.60
N LEU A 43 -12.70 -17.54 -7.91
CA LEU A 43 -13.90 -18.34 -8.17
C LEU A 43 -15.19 -17.54 -7.91
N ARG A 44 -15.28 -16.84 -6.77
CA ARG A 44 -16.41 -15.96 -6.47
C ARG A 44 -16.52 -14.79 -7.44
N ARG A 45 -15.39 -14.21 -7.88
CA ARG A 45 -15.42 -13.11 -8.87
C ARG A 45 -15.92 -13.59 -10.23
N HIS A 46 -15.57 -14.81 -10.64
CA HIS A 46 -16.10 -15.41 -11.85
C HIS A 46 -17.61 -15.69 -11.75
N ALA A 47 -18.07 -16.20 -10.61
CA ALA A 47 -19.48 -16.56 -10.41
C ALA A 47 -20.41 -15.36 -10.14
N GLU A 48 -19.96 -14.41 -9.32
CA GLU A 48 -20.79 -13.33 -8.76
C GLU A 48 -20.42 -11.94 -9.32
N GLY A 49 -19.35 -11.85 -10.11
CA GLY A 49 -18.77 -10.58 -10.54
C GLY A 49 -17.97 -9.87 -9.43
N TYR A 50 -17.59 -8.62 -9.69
CA TYR A 50 -16.85 -7.79 -8.74
C TYR A 50 -17.80 -6.83 -8.01
N PRO A 51 -17.85 -6.87 -6.65
CA PRO A 51 -18.55 -5.86 -5.88
C PRO A 51 -17.96 -4.47 -6.13
N ALA A 52 -18.81 -3.46 -6.36
CA ALA A 52 -18.37 -2.09 -6.64
C ALA A 52 -17.41 -1.54 -5.57
N LYS A 53 -17.72 -1.77 -4.29
CA LYS A 53 -16.86 -1.37 -3.17
C LYS A 53 -15.47 -2.01 -3.24
N LEU A 54 -15.37 -3.27 -3.65
CA LEU A 54 -14.07 -3.93 -3.79
C LEU A 54 -13.22 -3.27 -4.88
N ILE A 55 -13.84 -2.92 -6.02
CA ILE A 55 -13.13 -2.21 -7.09
C ILE A 55 -12.62 -0.86 -6.57
N GLU A 56 -13.48 -0.10 -5.89
CA GLU A 56 -13.11 1.19 -5.32
C GLU A 56 -11.96 1.07 -4.31
N ASP A 57 -12.06 0.14 -3.36
CA ASP A 57 -11.04 -0.09 -2.33
C ASP A 57 -9.70 -0.49 -2.96
N VAL A 58 -9.71 -1.32 -4.01
CA VAL A 58 -8.49 -1.70 -4.75
C VAL A 58 -7.85 -0.49 -5.41
N ILE A 59 -8.63 0.35 -6.11
CA ILE A 59 -8.09 1.55 -6.76
C ILE A 59 -7.53 2.54 -5.75
N ARG A 60 -8.22 2.74 -4.61
CA ARG A 60 -7.71 3.56 -3.50
C ARG A 60 -6.39 3.02 -2.96
N ASN A 61 -6.28 1.70 -2.75
CA ASN A 61 -5.03 1.08 -2.32
C ASN A 61 -3.90 1.25 -3.34
N CYS A 62 -4.18 1.19 -4.64
CA CYS A 62 -3.20 1.51 -5.69
C CYS A 62 -2.70 2.97 -5.59
N ASN A 63 -3.60 3.93 -5.31
CA ASN A 63 -3.20 5.31 -5.09
C ASN A 63 -2.32 5.46 -3.84
N GLY A 64 -2.66 4.75 -2.76
CA GLY A 64 -1.83 4.70 -1.54
C GLY A 64 -0.42 4.17 -1.80
N LEU A 65 -0.29 3.14 -2.63
CA LEU A 65 1.02 2.63 -3.07
C LEU A 65 1.81 3.68 -3.87
N ASN A 66 1.17 4.43 -4.76
CA ASN A 66 1.86 5.50 -5.50
C ASN A 66 2.38 6.61 -4.56
N VAL A 67 1.63 6.94 -3.51
CA VAL A 67 2.09 7.89 -2.47
C VAL A 67 3.29 7.31 -1.70
N MET A 68 3.30 6.01 -1.41
CA MET A 68 4.48 5.35 -0.82
C MET A 68 5.71 5.42 -1.73
N THR A 69 5.53 5.20 -3.04
CA THR A 69 6.61 5.35 -4.03
C THR A 69 7.14 6.78 -4.08
N LEU A 70 6.25 7.79 -4.02
CA LEU A 70 6.65 9.19 -3.93
C LEU A 70 7.47 9.48 -2.67
N GLN A 71 7.00 9.05 -1.50
CA GLN A 71 7.72 9.19 -0.23
C GLN A 71 9.11 8.56 -0.31
N PHE A 72 9.21 7.36 -0.89
CA PHE A 72 10.48 6.67 -1.08
C PHE A 72 11.43 7.45 -2.01
N GLY A 73 10.92 7.95 -3.14
CA GLY A 73 11.71 8.77 -4.07
C GLY A 73 12.24 10.05 -3.42
N ILE A 74 11.44 10.71 -2.61
CA ILE A 74 11.85 11.92 -1.86
C ILE A 74 12.95 11.58 -0.86
N VAL A 75 12.79 10.51 -0.08
CA VAL A 75 13.82 10.07 0.88
C VAL A 75 15.13 9.75 0.17
N LEU A 76 15.08 9.02 -0.95
CA LEU A 76 16.26 8.68 -1.72
C LEU A 76 16.94 9.90 -2.37
N SER A 77 16.16 10.92 -2.75
CA SER A 77 16.71 12.14 -3.35
C SER A 77 17.56 12.94 -2.36
N GLY A 78 17.27 12.86 -1.05
CA GLY A 78 17.90 13.68 -0.02
C GLY A 78 17.70 15.19 -0.22
N ASP A 79 16.81 15.61 -1.12
CA ASP A 79 16.66 17.00 -1.53
C ASP A 79 15.59 17.71 -0.69
N PRO A 80 15.97 18.71 0.12
CA PRO A 80 15.04 19.40 1.02
C PRO A 80 13.96 20.18 0.28
N ARG A 81 14.11 20.45 -1.02
CA ARG A 81 13.09 21.15 -1.83
C ARG A 81 11.78 20.36 -1.93
N PHE A 82 11.82 19.04 -1.75
CA PHE A 82 10.62 18.19 -1.77
C PHE A 82 10.03 17.94 -0.37
N ALA A 83 10.53 18.64 0.66
CA ALA A 83 9.96 18.56 2.00
C ALA A 83 8.48 19.01 1.97
N GLY A 84 7.61 18.18 2.53
CA GLY A 84 6.17 18.46 2.59
C GLY A 84 5.36 18.06 1.35
N THR A 85 6.00 17.67 0.22
CA THR A 85 5.30 17.25 -1.01
C THR A 85 4.34 16.09 -0.77
N VAL A 86 4.73 15.09 0.02
CA VAL A 86 3.86 13.94 0.35
C VAL A 86 2.60 14.38 1.08
N ARG A 87 2.73 15.30 2.04
CA ARG A 87 1.57 15.83 2.76
C ARG A 87 0.65 16.60 1.82
N ALA A 88 1.20 17.45 0.95
CA ALA A 88 0.42 18.20 -0.03
C ALA A 88 -0.38 17.27 -0.96
N VAL A 89 0.26 16.21 -1.49
CA VAL A 89 -0.42 15.20 -2.31
C VAL A 89 -1.49 14.45 -1.52
N GLN A 90 -1.23 14.10 -0.26
CA GLN A 90 -2.22 13.44 0.59
C GLN A 90 -3.44 14.32 0.87
N GLU A 91 -3.23 15.61 1.12
CA GLU A 91 -4.31 16.59 1.35
C GLU A 91 -5.13 16.84 0.08
N GLU A 92 -4.46 17.03 -1.07
CA GLU A 92 -5.10 17.30 -2.36
C GLU A 92 -5.95 16.13 -2.85
N PHE A 93 -5.48 14.89 -2.65
CA PHE A 93 -6.10 13.67 -3.17
C PHE A 93 -6.75 12.78 -2.11
N HIS A 94 -7.00 13.28 -0.89
CA HIS A 94 -7.54 12.52 0.24
C HIS A 94 -8.81 11.71 -0.11
N GLN A 95 -9.65 12.23 -1.00
CA GLN A 95 -10.92 11.65 -1.45
C GLN A 95 -10.75 10.39 -2.32
N ILE A 96 -9.57 10.14 -2.88
CA ILE A 96 -9.24 8.93 -3.67
C ILE A 96 -8.13 8.07 -3.06
N LEU A 97 -7.67 8.44 -1.86
CA LEU A 97 -6.70 7.69 -1.09
C LEU A 97 -7.39 6.68 -0.16
N PRO A 98 -6.67 5.67 0.33
CA PRO A 98 -7.20 4.80 1.37
C PRO A 98 -7.38 5.64 2.64
N GLY A 99 -8.45 5.36 3.40
CA GLY A 99 -8.70 6.05 4.65
C GLY A 99 -7.50 5.94 5.59
N LEU A 100 -7.17 7.04 6.28
CA LEU A 100 -6.14 7.01 7.30
C LEU A 100 -6.59 6.05 8.41
N ILE A 101 -5.81 4.99 8.64
CA ILE A 101 -5.99 4.16 9.83
C ILE A 101 -5.62 5.05 11.01
N SER A 102 -6.60 5.35 11.87
CA SER A 102 -6.33 6.04 13.13
C SER A 102 -5.27 5.23 13.89
N PRO A 103 -4.18 5.84 14.39
CA PRO A 103 -3.14 5.11 15.12
C PRO A 103 -3.60 4.57 16.50
N LEU A 104 -4.89 4.61 16.78
CA LEU A 104 -5.52 4.12 17.99
C LEU A 104 -6.49 2.99 17.64
N HIS A 105 -5.95 1.79 17.47
CA HIS A 105 -6.55 0.51 17.86
C HIS A 105 -5.48 -0.58 17.86
#